data_AF-A0A927KR65-F1
#
_entry.id   AF-A0A927KR65-F1
#
_cell.length_a   1.000
_cell.length_b   1.000
_cell.length_c   1.000
_cell.angle_alpha   90.00
_cell.angle_beta   90.00
_cell.angle_gamma   90.00
#
_symmetry.space_group_name_H-M   'P 1'
#
loop_
_entity.id
_entity.type
_entity.pdbx_description
1 polymer ?
#
loop_
_entity_poly.entity_id
_entity_poly.type
_entity_poly.pdbx_seq_one_letter_code
_entity_poly.pdbx_strand_id
1 'polypeptide(L)'
;MKLYIALIVVLFASSSVAGAQSKTRVVKADVIDTYTAYIGANDLNNSNGTSLTKPWQIIRQDRANYHVYDLRDVGDEGDEFFTDAQNRQSLEEMLNNGSMSAEAQRMILRGDCWITVKIMGHENRGTFLVVDVWE
;
A
#
# COMPACT_ATOMS: atom_id res chain seq x y z
N MET A 1 -11.06 5.20 -84.77
CA MET A 1 -12.04 6.10 -84.11
C MET A 1 -13.01 5.22 -83.33
N LYS A 2 -13.38 5.64 -82.10
CA LYS A 2 -14.23 4.98 -81.07
C LYS A 2 -13.49 4.20 -79.96
N LEU A 3 -12.84 5.01 -79.14
CA LEU A 3 -12.65 4.96 -77.68
C LEU A 3 -13.87 4.40 -76.92
N TYR A 4 -13.74 3.45 -75.96
CA TYR A 4 -14.57 3.32 -74.73
C TYR A 4 -13.88 2.39 -73.71
N ILE A 5 -13.17 2.95 -72.72
CA ILE A 5 -13.52 3.09 -71.28
C ILE A 5 -13.31 1.82 -70.44
N ALA A 6 -12.26 1.87 -69.61
CA ALA A 6 -11.98 0.94 -68.53
C ALA A 6 -13.00 1.13 -67.38
N LEU A 7 -13.61 0.04 -66.92
CA LEU A 7 -14.40 0.05 -65.68
C LEU A 7 -13.56 -0.63 -64.59
N ILE A 8 -12.90 0.19 -63.77
CA ILE A 8 -12.20 -0.26 -62.57
C ILE A 8 -13.27 -0.54 -61.51
N VAL A 9 -13.45 -1.82 -61.16
CA VAL A 9 -14.23 -2.21 -59.98
C VAL A 9 -13.30 -2.16 -58.78
N VAL A 10 -13.24 -1.02 -58.09
CA VAL A 10 -12.61 -0.95 -56.77
C VAL A 10 -13.64 -1.38 -55.73
N LEU A 11 -13.53 -2.62 -55.26
CA LEU A 11 -14.21 -3.10 -54.06
C LEU A 11 -13.56 -2.45 -52.84
N PHE A 12 -14.15 -1.35 -52.35
CA PHE A 12 -13.84 -0.82 -51.02
C PHE A 12 -14.52 -1.70 -49.97
N ALA A 13 -13.79 -2.68 -49.43
CA ALA A 13 -14.20 -3.36 -48.21
C ALA A 13 -13.91 -2.42 -47.03
N SER A 14 -14.95 -1.79 -46.48
CA SER A 14 -14.87 -0.99 -45.25
C SER A 14 -14.62 -1.93 -44.07
N SER A 15 -13.37 -2.10 -43.66
CA SER A 15 -13.03 -2.76 -42.40
C SER A 15 -13.48 -1.86 -41.25
N SER A 16 -14.59 -2.23 -40.61
CA SER A 16 -14.98 -1.62 -39.34
C SER A 16 -13.92 -1.98 -38.30
N VAL A 17 -13.03 -1.04 -37.97
CA VAL A 17 -12.22 -1.15 -36.77
C VAL A 17 -13.19 -0.98 -35.59
N ALA A 18 -13.78 -2.08 -35.13
CA ALA A 18 -14.50 -2.10 -33.88
C ALA A 18 -13.47 -1.77 -32.79
N GLY A 19 -13.55 -0.56 -32.25
CA GLY A 19 -12.66 -0.09 -31.20
C GLY A 19 -12.67 -1.08 -30.05
N ALA A 20 -11.52 -1.72 -29.81
CA ALA A 20 -11.27 -2.43 -28.57
C ALA A 20 -11.28 -1.38 -27.45
N GLN A 21 -12.46 -1.14 -26.87
CA GLN A 21 -12.60 -0.37 -25.65
C GLN A 21 -11.96 -1.21 -24.55
N SER A 22 -10.68 -0.96 -24.26
CA SER A 22 -10.03 -1.49 -23.07
C SER A 22 -10.87 -1.08 -21.86
N LYS A 23 -11.59 -2.05 -21.28
CA LYS A 23 -12.15 -1.91 -19.94
C LYS A 23 -10.97 -1.85 -18.98
N THR A 24 -10.41 -0.67 -18.77
CA THR A 24 -9.55 -0.44 -17.61
C THR A 24 -10.43 -0.69 -16.40
N ARG A 25 -10.30 -1.86 -15.79
CA ARG A 25 -10.85 -2.11 -14.46
C ARG A 25 -10.09 -1.14 -13.55
N VAL A 26 -10.75 -0.06 -13.14
CA VAL A 26 -10.27 0.73 -12.01
C VAL A 26 -10.41 -0.20 -10.82
N VAL A 27 -9.31 -0.86 -10.47
CA VAL A 27 -9.23 -1.76 -9.32
C VAL A 27 -9.11 -0.82 -8.11
N LYS A 28 -10.27 -0.49 -7.51
CA LYS A 28 -10.37 0.40 -6.36
C LYS A 28 -9.89 -0.35 -5.11
N ALA A 29 -8.76 0.06 -4.53
CA ALA A 29 -8.27 -0.53 -3.30
C ALA A 29 -9.30 -0.41 -2.17
N ASP A 30 -9.54 -1.53 -1.49
CA ASP A 30 -10.42 -1.64 -0.34
C ASP A 30 -9.60 -1.56 0.95
N VAL A 31 -10.25 -1.23 2.07
CA VAL A 31 -9.63 -1.36 3.39
C VAL A 31 -9.54 -2.86 3.69
N ILE A 32 -8.31 -3.38 3.79
CA ILE A 32 -8.05 -4.76 4.21
C ILE A 32 -8.19 -4.87 5.72
N ASP A 33 -7.54 -3.96 6.43
CA ASP A 33 -7.47 -3.97 7.88
C ASP A 33 -7.16 -2.56 8.41
N THR A 34 -7.41 -2.33 9.69
CA THR A 34 -7.09 -1.07 10.38
C THR A 34 -6.81 -1.37 11.84
N TYR A 35 -5.73 -0.80 12.36
CA TYR A 35 -5.40 -0.90 13.77
C TYR A 35 -4.87 0.41 14.33
N THR A 36 -5.01 0.52 15.64
CA THR A 36 -4.41 1.55 16.48
C THR A 36 -3.27 0.94 17.31
N ALA A 37 -2.16 1.66 17.41
CA ALA A 37 -1.02 1.22 18.22
C ALA A 37 -0.30 2.41 18.85
N TYR A 38 0.34 2.15 19.98
CA TYR A 38 1.22 3.08 20.63
C TYR A 38 2.67 2.77 20.22
N ILE A 39 3.40 3.79 19.74
CA ILE A 39 4.82 3.64 19.43
C ILE A 39 5.64 3.88 20.68
N GLY A 40 6.02 2.80 21.35
CA GLY A 40 6.81 2.79 22.56
C GLY A 40 8.32 2.79 22.30
N ALA A 41 9.08 2.84 23.39
CA ALA A 41 10.55 2.84 23.31
C ALA A 41 11.12 1.54 22.70
N ASN A 42 10.42 0.42 22.84
CA ASN A 42 10.83 -0.88 22.31
C ASN A 42 10.75 -0.96 20.78
N ASP A 43 10.01 -0.04 20.15
CA ASP A 43 9.81 -0.03 18.69
C ASP A 43 10.85 0.82 17.97
N LEU A 44 11.59 1.65 18.72
CA LEU A 44 12.61 2.56 18.18
C LEU A 44 13.93 1.85 17.87
N ASN A 45 14.07 0.58 18.26
CA ASN A 45 15.27 -0.21 18.11
C ASN A 45 14.96 -1.56 17.49
N ASN A 46 15.82 -2.04 16.60
CA ASN A 46 15.71 -3.43 16.14
C ASN A 46 16.08 -4.43 17.26
N SER A 47 15.90 -5.73 16.99
CA SER A 47 16.24 -6.81 17.94
C SER A 47 17.71 -6.84 18.38
N ASN A 48 18.61 -6.13 17.70
CA ASN A 48 20.02 -5.99 18.06
C ASN A 48 20.30 -4.70 18.86
N GLY A 49 19.27 -3.95 19.26
CA GLY A 49 19.37 -2.68 19.98
C GLY A 49 19.77 -1.48 19.10
N THR A 50 19.90 -1.64 17.79
CA THR A 50 20.27 -0.53 16.89
C THR A 50 19.07 0.37 16.63
N SER A 51 19.25 1.68 16.80
CA SER A 51 18.19 2.66 16.54
C SER A 51 17.72 2.62 15.09
N LEU A 52 16.39 2.61 14.93
CA LEU A 52 15.72 2.70 13.65
C LEU A 52 15.58 4.17 13.25
N THR A 53 15.69 4.46 11.96
CA THR A 53 15.82 5.84 11.46
C THR A 53 14.77 6.19 10.41
N LYS A 54 13.86 5.26 10.11
CA LYS A 54 12.77 5.42 9.15
C LYS A 54 11.44 5.04 9.82
N PRO A 55 10.35 5.78 9.56
CA PRO A 55 9.03 5.47 10.13
C PRO A 55 8.57 4.05 9.82
N TRP A 56 8.76 3.58 8.58
CA TRP A 56 8.38 2.21 8.21
C TRP A 56 9.14 1.14 9.00
N GLN A 57 10.39 1.41 9.41
CA GLN A 57 11.18 0.46 10.21
C GLN A 57 10.55 0.32 11.60
N ILE A 58 10.16 1.44 12.20
CA ILE A 58 9.56 1.49 13.53
C ILE A 58 8.20 0.80 13.54
N ILE A 59 7.31 1.12 12.59
CA ILE A 59 6.01 0.44 12.47
C ILE A 59 6.20 -1.06 12.23
N ARG A 60 7.21 -1.47 11.43
CA ARG A 60 7.52 -2.89 11.22
C ARG A 60 7.99 -3.57 12.51
N GLN A 61 8.83 -2.89 13.29
CA GLN A 61 9.34 -3.40 14.56
C GLN A 61 8.23 -3.54 15.59
N ASP A 62 7.37 -2.54 15.69
CA ASP A 62 6.14 -2.56 16.50
C ASP A 62 5.25 -3.77 16.14
N ARG A 63 4.94 -3.98 14.85
CA ARG A 63 4.17 -5.19 14.44
C ARG A 63 4.91 -6.50 14.70
N ALA A 64 6.24 -6.51 14.69
CA ALA A 64 7.00 -7.69 15.10
C ALA A 64 6.94 -7.90 16.62
N ASN A 65 7.04 -6.84 17.40
CA ASN A 65 6.89 -6.84 18.85
C ASN A 65 5.52 -7.38 19.26
N TYR A 66 4.46 -6.92 18.58
CA TYR A 66 3.09 -7.35 18.84
C TYR A 66 2.83 -8.83 18.50
N HIS A 67 3.19 -9.26 17.29
CA HIS A 67 2.80 -10.57 16.76
C HIS A 67 3.82 -11.69 16.99
N VAL A 68 5.10 -11.36 17.18
CA VAL A 68 6.19 -12.35 17.24
C VAL A 68 6.83 -12.41 18.63
N TYR A 69 7.08 -11.27 19.26
CA TYR A 69 7.86 -11.21 20.49
C TYR A 69 7.02 -11.10 21.77
N ASP A 70 5.70 -10.94 21.65
CA ASP A 70 4.78 -10.72 22.78
C ASP A 70 5.18 -9.50 23.63
N LEU A 71 5.79 -8.49 22.99
CA LEU A 71 6.25 -7.23 23.57
C LEU A 71 5.25 -6.12 23.21
N ARG A 72 4.00 -6.28 23.62
CA ARG A 72 2.90 -5.36 23.28
C ARG A 72 2.87 -4.17 24.22
N ASP A 73 2.52 -3.00 23.69
CA ASP A 73 2.18 -1.86 24.52
C ASP A 73 0.70 -1.91 24.95
N VAL A 74 0.41 -1.27 26.09
CA VAL A 74 -0.94 -1.30 26.66
C VAL A 74 -1.90 -0.51 25.78
N GLY A 75 -2.92 -1.20 25.27
CA GLY A 75 -3.94 -0.61 24.41
C GLY A 75 -3.69 -0.82 22.92
N ASP A 76 -2.60 -1.49 22.53
CA ASP A 76 -2.37 -1.88 21.14
C ASP A 76 -3.47 -2.80 20.63
N GLU A 77 -4.01 -2.44 19.47
CA GLU A 77 -4.92 -3.29 18.72
C GLU A 77 -4.12 -4.28 17.88
N GLY A 78 -4.68 -5.49 17.76
CA GLY A 78 -4.20 -6.49 16.84
C GLY A 78 -4.71 -6.24 15.44
N ASP A 79 -4.02 -6.82 14.47
CA ASP A 79 -4.39 -6.81 13.07
C ASP A 79 -4.13 -8.21 12.48
N GLU A 80 -4.94 -8.64 11.53
CA GLU A 80 -4.77 -9.94 10.87
C GLU A 80 -3.69 -9.86 9.77
N PHE A 81 -3.55 -8.70 9.12
CA PHE A 81 -2.71 -8.52 7.95
C PHE A 81 -1.21 -8.71 8.23
N PHE A 82 -0.69 -8.09 9.29
CA PHE A 82 0.71 -8.16 9.72
C PHE A 82 1.01 -9.32 10.65
N THR A 83 0.11 -10.27 10.84
CA THR A 83 0.48 -11.60 11.39
C THR A 83 1.50 -12.30 10.46
N ASP A 84 1.36 -12.09 9.15
CA ASP A 84 2.23 -12.61 8.10
C ASP A 84 3.55 -11.80 8.01
N ALA A 85 4.69 -12.51 8.07
CA ALA A 85 6.01 -11.91 7.99
C ALA A 85 6.28 -11.23 6.64
N GLN A 86 5.78 -11.78 5.55
CA GLN A 86 5.95 -11.25 4.20
C GLN A 86 5.22 -9.91 4.06
N ASN A 87 4.03 -9.78 4.65
CA ASN A 87 3.29 -8.52 4.70
C ASN A 87 4.04 -7.45 5.52
N ARG A 88 4.70 -7.84 6.63
CA ARG A 88 5.57 -6.90 7.36
C ARG A 88 6.76 -6.43 6.50
N GLN A 89 7.31 -7.29 5.64
CA GLN A 89 8.41 -6.92 4.74
C GLN A 89 8.00 -5.95 3.62
N SER A 90 6.74 -5.95 3.17
CA SER A 90 6.26 -5.02 2.15
C SER A 90 5.97 -3.61 2.69
N LEU A 91 6.07 -3.39 4.00
CA LEU A 91 5.68 -2.13 4.66
C LEU A 91 6.34 -0.88 4.07
N GLU A 92 7.62 -0.93 3.73
CA GLU A 92 8.32 0.19 3.09
C GLU A 92 7.67 0.58 1.76
N GLU A 93 7.42 -0.41 0.90
CA GLU A 93 6.79 -0.20 -0.40
C GLU A 93 5.35 0.31 -0.25
N MET A 94 4.56 -0.31 0.64
CA MET A 94 3.19 0.14 0.87
C MET A 94 3.13 1.56 1.44
N LEU A 95 4.03 1.94 2.35
CA LEU A 95 4.06 3.29 2.87
C LEU A 95 4.52 4.29 1.80
N ASN A 96 5.49 3.92 0.95
CA ASN A 96 5.92 4.73 -0.19
C ASN A 96 4.79 4.98 -1.20
N ASN A 97 3.89 4.00 -1.38
CA ASN A 97 2.70 4.13 -2.24
C ASN A 97 1.53 4.85 -1.55
N GLY A 98 1.66 5.12 -0.26
CA GLY A 98 0.59 5.59 0.62
C GLY A 98 0.76 7.03 1.03
N SER A 99 0.27 7.35 2.23
CA SER A 99 0.36 8.70 2.79
C SER A 99 0.64 8.71 4.28
N MET A 100 1.53 9.61 4.67
CA MET A 100 1.84 9.95 6.06
C MET A 100 2.32 11.40 6.09
N SER A 101 1.78 12.20 7.01
CA SER A 101 2.19 13.60 7.12
C SER A 101 3.64 13.72 7.60
N ALA A 102 4.32 14.83 7.28
CA ALA A 102 5.68 15.06 7.77
C ALA A 102 5.74 15.18 9.31
N GLU A 103 4.63 15.59 9.92
CA GLU A 103 4.46 15.59 11.38
C GLU A 103 4.39 14.17 11.94
N ALA A 104 3.55 13.31 11.35
CA ALA A 104 3.46 11.91 11.72
C ALA A 104 4.82 11.21 11.63
N GLN A 105 5.58 11.46 10.56
CA GLN A 105 6.93 10.93 10.42
C GLN A 105 7.85 11.32 11.59
N ARG A 106 7.82 12.59 12.02
CA ARG A 106 8.64 13.07 13.14
C ARG A 106 8.18 12.48 14.47
N MET A 107 6.88 12.37 14.70
CA MET A 107 6.32 11.79 15.92
C MET A 107 6.69 10.31 16.03
N ILE A 108 6.54 9.54 14.97
CA ILE A 108 6.92 8.12 14.94
C ILE A 108 8.42 7.94 15.17
N LEU A 109 9.27 8.78 14.55
CA LEU A 109 10.72 8.74 14.77
C LEU A 109 11.13 9.09 16.21
N ARG A 110 10.34 9.91 16.90
CA ARG A 110 10.54 10.25 18.31
C ARG A 110 10.02 9.15 19.24
N GLY A 111 8.97 8.45 18.83
CA GLY A 111 8.14 7.61 19.69
C GLY A 111 7.23 8.45 20.59
N ASP A 112 6.59 7.78 21.54
CA ASP A 112 5.63 8.38 22.49
C ASP A 112 4.47 9.06 21.74
N CYS A 113 3.83 8.29 20.85
CA CYS A 113 2.66 8.72 20.10
C CYS A 113 1.75 7.55 19.73
N TRP A 114 0.47 7.85 19.55
CA TRP A 114 -0.48 6.90 18.97
C TRP A 114 -0.53 7.02 17.45
N ILE A 115 -0.66 5.88 16.76
CA ILE A 115 -0.87 5.80 15.33
C ILE A 115 -2.15 5.02 14.99
N THR A 116 -2.82 5.41 13.90
CA THR A 116 -3.78 4.57 13.17
C THR A 116 -3.10 4.20 11.87
N VAL A 117 -3.08 2.91 11.56
CA VAL A 117 -2.64 2.42 10.26
C VAL A 117 -3.83 1.80 9.55
N LYS A 118 -4.18 2.37 8.38
CA LYS A 118 -5.15 1.78 7.46
C LYS A 118 -4.39 1.07 6.36
N ILE A 119 -4.65 -0.22 6.20
CA ILE A 119 -4.03 -1.06 5.20
C ILE A 119 -4.99 -1.15 4.02
N MET A 120 -4.56 -0.66 2.87
CA MET A 120 -5.37 -0.62 1.66
C MET A 120 -4.85 -1.65 0.66
N GLY A 121 -5.75 -2.32 -0.05
CA GLY A 121 -5.36 -3.26 -1.09
C GLY A 121 -6.51 -4.13 -1.58
N HIS A 122 -6.20 -5.38 -1.93
CA HIS A 122 -7.16 -6.32 -2.49
C HIS A 122 -6.97 -7.71 -1.91
N GLU A 123 -8.08 -8.31 -1.48
CA GLU A 123 -8.08 -9.61 -0.82
C GLU A 123 -7.08 -9.59 0.35
N ASN A 124 -6.04 -10.41 0.31
CA ASN A 124 -5.01 -10.47 1.35
C ASN A 124 -3.69 -9.76 0.96
N ARG A 125 -3.71 -8.91 -0.08
CA ARG A 125 -2.52 -8.21 -0.60
C ARG A 125 -2.62 -6.71 -0.37
N GLY A 126 -1.81 -6.19 0.55
CA GLY A 126 -1.65 -4.76 0.77
C GLY A 126 -0.93 -4.08 -0.40
N THR A 127 -1.36 -2.87 -0.74
CA THR A 127 -0.81 -2.06 -1.83
C THR A 127 -0.31 -0.71 -1.35
N PHE A 128 -1.01 -0.08 -0.39
CA PHE A 128 -0.54 1.14 0.25
C PHE A 128 -1.05 1.30 1.69
N LEU A 129 -0.35 2.11 2.48
CA LEU A 129 -0.74 2.46 3.85
C LEU A 129 -1.15 3.92 3.98
N VAL A 130 -2.18 4.18 4.78
CA VAL A 130 -2.45 5.53 5.29
C VAL A 130 -2.14 5.50 6.78
N VAL A 131 -1.23 6.37 7.21
CA VAL A 131 -0.81 6.46 8.61
C VAL A 131 -1.07 7.85 9.16
N ASP A 132 -1.89 7.90 10.20
CA ASP A 132 -2.25 9.09 10.95
C ASP A 132 -1.74 8.98 12.39
N VAL A 133 -1.44 10.11 13.03
CA VAL A 133 -0.98 10.21 14.43
C VAL A 133 -1.96 11.04 15.25
N TRP A 134 -2.06 10.76 16.55
CA TRP A 134 -2.63 11.69 17.53
C TRP A 134 -1.88 11.60 18.87
N GLU A 135 -1.96 12.71 19.61
CA GLU A 135 -1.38 12.89 20.94
C GLU A 135 -2.33 12.44 22.06
#